data_AF-A0A9E4T8A1-F1
#
_entry.id   AF-A0A9E4T8A1-F1
#
_cell.length_a   1.000
_cell.length_b   1.000
_cell.length_c   1.000
_cell.angle_alpha   90.00
_cell.angle_beta   90.00
_cell.angle_gamma   90.00
#
_symmetry.space_group_name_H-M   'P 1'
#
loop_
_entity.id
_entity.type
_entity.pdbx_description
1 polymer ?
#
loop_
_entity_poly.entity_id
_entity_poly.type
_entity_poly.pdbx_seq_one_letter_code
_entity_poly.pdbx_strand_id
1 'polypeptide(L)'
;RPPTSPPEPSEISDIIVFGDSDFLSNSSYNQGGGSDLFLNSANFLVGDYSLVSIRPKVFAFREFNLDANEYDFVRFSSWLFLPGLMGLMATFVWWVRR
;
A
#
# COMPACT_ATOMS: atom_id res chain seq x y z
N ARG A 1 7.41 -14.60 -17.16
CA ARG A 1 6.68 -14.28 -18.42
C ARG A 1 5.20 -14.43 -18.10
N PRO A 2 4.33 -13.48 -18.48
CA PRO A 2 2.89 -13.68 -18.38
C PRO A 2 2.52 -14.95 -19.17
N PRO A 3 1.50 -15.72 -18.76
CA PRO A 3 0.99 -16.79 -19.60
C PRO A 3 0.60 -16.19 -20.96
N THR A 4 1.25 -16.65 -22.02
CA THR A 4 1.09 -16.13 -23.40
C THR A 4 0.08 -16.98 -24.20
N SER A 5 -0.47 -18.02 -23.57
CA SER A 5 -1.47 -18.90 -24.14
C SER A 5 -2.57 -19.15 -23.09
N PRO A 6 -3.84 -19.27 -23.51
CA PRO A 6 -4.90 -19.76 -22.63
C PRO A 6 -4.46 -21.09 -21.99
N PRO A 7 -4.73 -21.32 -20.69
CA PRO A 7 -4.61 -22.66 -20.12
C PRO A 7 -5.45 -23.64 -20.93
N GLU A 8 -4.94 -24.86 -21.10
CA GLU A 8 -5.71 -25.97 -21.68
C GLU A 8 -7.07 -26.06 -20.96
N PRO A 9 -8.19 -26.26 -21.66
CA PRO A 9 -9.50 -26.34 -21.03
C PRO A 9 -9.47 -27.42 -19.94
N SER A 10 -9.42 -27.01 -18.67
CA SER A 10 -9.58 -27.94 -17.57
C SER A 10 -11.05 -28.33 -17.51
N GLU A 11 -11.34 -29.63 -17.39
CA GLU A 11 -12.70 -30.12 -17.07
C GLU A 11 -13.21 -29.61 -15.69
N ILE A 12 -12.37 -28.87 -14.96
CA ILE A 12 -12.58 -28.34 -13.62
C ILE A 12 -12.93 -26.86 -13.73
N SER A 13 -14.02 -26.45 -13.06
CA SER A 13 -14.39 -25.04 -12.87
C SER A 13 -13.33 -24.32 -12.03
N ASP A 14 -12.86 -23.17 -12.50
CA ASP A 14 -11.99 -22.30 -11.72
C ASP A 14 -12.77 -21.66 -10.57
N ILE A 15 -12.13 -21.54 -9.40
CA ILE A 15 -12.68 -20.84 -8.24
C ILE A 15 -11.65 -19.89 -7.65
N ILE A 16 -12.08 -18.66 -7.37
CA ILE A 16 -11.27 -17.63 -6.72
C ILE A 16 -11.94 -17.25 -5.41
N VAL A 17 -11.17 -17.24 -4.32
CA VAL A 17 -11.66 -16.93 -2.97
C VAL A 17 -10.90 -15.74 -2.42
N PHE A 18 -11.63 -14.71 -1.98
CA PHE A 18 -11.07 -13.56 -1.27
C PHE A 18 -11.39 -13.68 0.22
N GLY A 19 -10.42 -13.35 1.07
CA GLY A 19 -10.58 -13.40 2.54
C GLY A 19 -11.26 -12.18 3.15
N ASP A 20 -11.42 -11.12 2.35
CA ASP A 20 -12.00 -9.83 2.74
C ASP A 20 -12.57 -9.15 1.49
N SER A 21 -13.63 -8.36 1.66
CA SER A 21 -14.29 -7.58 0.59
C SER A 21 -13.92 -6.10 0.62
N ASP A 22 -13.29 -5.61 1.69
CA ASP A 22 -13.03 -4.17 1.87
C ASP A 22 -12.11 -3.58 0.79
N PHE A 23 -11.35 -4.42 0.09
CA PHE A 23 -10.52 -4.04 -1.07
C PHE A 23 -11.33 -3.52 -2.27
N LEU A 24 -12.63 -3.84 -2.34
CA LEU A 24 -13.57 -3.37 -3.36
C LEU A 24 -14.55 -2.30 -2.85
N SER A 25 -14.41 -1.87 -1.60
CA SER A 25 -15.22 -0.78 -1.05
C SER A 25 -14.97 0.53 -1.79
N ASN A 26 -15.97 1.42 -1.83
CA ASN A 26 -15.83 2.75 -2.44
C ASN A 26 -14.67 3.56 -1.85
N SER A 27 -14.39 3.38 -0.55
CA SER A 27 -13.25 4.01 0.11
C SER A 27 -11.92 3.47 -0.42
N SER A 28 -11.81 2.16 -0.65
CA SER A 28 -10.56 1.51 -1.04
C SER A 28 -10.35 1.41 -2.56
N TYR A 29 -11.36 1.73 -3.37
CA TYR A 29 -11.34 1.57 -4.83
C TYR A 29 -10.15 2.27 -5.51
N ASN A 30 -9.79 3.47 -5.03
CA ASN A 30 -8.64 4.24 -5.51
C ASN A 30 -7.38 4.05 -4.64
N GLN A 31 -7.46 3.26 -3.57
CA GLN A 31 -6.37 3.02 -2.63
C GLN A 31 -5.60 1.76 -3.02
N GLY A 32 -4.87 1.81 -4.14
CA GLY A 32 -4.00 0.74 -4.59
C GLY A 32 -4.56 -0.08 -5.75
N GLY A 33 -4.29 -1.39 -5.77
CA GLY A 33 -4.57 -2.30 -6.89
C GLY A 33 -5.74 -3.26 -6.67
N GLY A 34 -6.64 -2.98 -5.72
CA GLY A 34 -7.74 -3.90 -5.36
C GLY A 34 -8.75 -4.10 -6.51
N SER A 35 -9.14 -3.02 -7.18
CA SER A 35 -10.01 -3.05 -8.36
C SER A 35 -9.37 -3.80 -9.54
N ASP A 36 -8.06 -3.63 -9.72
CA ASP A 36 -7.28 -4.35 -10.73
C ASP A 36 -7.24 -5.85 -10.45
N LEU A 37 -7.03 -6.24 -9.19
CA LEU A 37 -7.03 -7.64 -8.78
C LEU A 37 -8.37 -8.31 -9.11
N PHE A 38 -9.48 -7.67 -8.71
CA PHE A 38 -10.81 -8.21 -8.99
C PHE A 38 -11.11 -8.36 -10.48
N LEU A 39 -10.80 -7.34 -11.29
CA LEU A 39 -11.04 -7.40 -12.73
C LEU A 39 -10.19 -8.48 -13.42
N ASN A 40 -8.95 -8.66 -13.00
CA ASN A 40 -8.10 -9.74 -13.50
C ASN A 40 -8.63 -11.12 -13.09
N SER A 41 -9.11 -11.25 -11.85
CA SER A 41 -9.74 -12.48 -11.36
C SER A 41 -11.03 -12.81 -12.12
N ALA A 42 -11.88 -11.82 -12.40
CA ALA A 42 -13.10 -12.01 -13.20
C ALA A 42 -12.77 -12.43 -14.64
N ASN A 43 -11.79 -11.78 -15.27
CA ASN A 43 -11.31 -12.14 -16.61
C ASN A 43 -10.77 -13.58 -16.66
N PHE A 44 -10.03 -13.99 -15.62
CA PHE A 44 -9.54 -15.36 -15.48
C PHE A 44 -10.68 -16.37 -15.44
N LEU A 45 -11.72 -16.13 -14.64
CA LEU A 45 -12.87 -17.04 -14.51
C LEU A 45 -13.72 -17.17 -15.78
N VAL A 46 -13.76 -16.12 -16.62
CA VAL A 46 -14.50 -16.12 -17.88
C VAL A 46 -13.65 -16.68 -19.04
N GLY A 47 -12.38 -16.98 -18.80
CA GLY A 47 -11.46 -17.47 -19.82
C GLY A 47 -10.97 -16.40 -20.80
N ASP A 48 -11.15 -15.12 -20.48
CA ASP A 48 -10.65 -14.00 -21.29
C ASP A 48 -9.26 -13.55 -20.80
N TYR A 49 -8.24 -14.28 -21.25
CA TYR A 49 -6.84 -14.03 -20.88
C TYR A 49 -6.19 -12.91 -21.71
N SER A 50 -6.90 -12.34 -22.70
CA SER A 50 -6.35 -11.36 -23.64
C SER A 50 -6.07 -9.98 -23.00
N LEU A 51 -6.60 -9.76 -21.79
CA LEU A 51 -6.60 -8.47 -21.09
C LEU A 51 -6.00 -8.54 -19.67
N VAL A 52 -5.08 -9.47 -19.39
CA VAL A 52 -4.16 -9.31 -18.24
C VAL A 52 -3.12 -8.23 -18.58
N SER A 53 -3.59 -7.02 -18.89
CA SER A 53 -2.74 -5.88 -19.14
C SER A 53 -2.24 -5.39 -17.77
N ILE A 54 -0.92 -5.35 -17.59
CA ILE A 54 -0.32 -4.62 -16.48
C ILE A 54 -0.68 -3.14 -16.69
N ARG A 55 -1.77 -2.69 -16.08
CA ARG A 55 -2.14 -1.29 -16.13
C ARG A 55 -1.00 -0.48 -15.50
N PRO A 56 -0.55 0.61 -16.14
CA PRO A 56 0.52 1.43 -15.58
C PRO A 56 0.09 1.87 -14.19
N LYS A 57 0.92 1.56 -13.19
CA LYS A 57 0.65 1.90 -11.80
C LYS A 57 0.53 3.42 -11.73
N VAL A 58 -0.70 3.90 -11.55
CA VAL A 58 -0.95 5.31 -11.26
C VAL A 58 -0.15 5.64 -10.00
N PHE A 59 0.73 6.63 -10.09
CA PHE A 59 1.36 7.20 -8.91
C PHE A 59 0.23 7.77 -8.07
N ALA A 60 -0.21 7.02 -7.08
CA ALA A 60 -1.11 7.53 -6.07
C ALA A 60 -0.35 8.65 -5.36
N PHE A 61 -0.66 9.89 -5.73
CA PHE A 61 -0.26 11.06 -4.97
C PHE A 61 -1.01 10.93 -3.66
N ARG A 62 -0.36 10.29 -2.68
CA ARG A 62 -0.92 10.20 -1.34
C ARG A 62 -0.69 11.56 -0.71
N GLU A 63 -1.63 12.46 -1.00
CA GLU A 63 -1.73 13.70 -0.25
C GLU A 63 -1.81 13.30 1.22
N PHE A 64 -0.77 13.69 1.94
CA PHE A 64 -0.67 13.50 3.37
C PHE A 64 -1.68 14.46 3.97
N ASN A 65 -2.95 14.04 3.97
CA ASN A 65 -4.07 14.72 4.60
C ASN A 65 -3.92 14.54 6.11
N LEU A 66 -2.83 15.07 6.66
CA LEU A 66 -2.73 15.31 8.08
C LEU A 66 -3.60 16.51 8.40
N ASP A 67 -4.32 16.42 9.51
CA ASP A 67 -4.90 17.61 10.11
C ASP A 67 -3.78 18.62 10.40
N ALA A 68 -4.07 19.93 10.34
CA ALA A 68 -3.03 20.96 10.52
C ALA A 68 -2.23 20.75 11.82
N ASN A 69 -2.91 20.24 12.85
CA ASN A 69 -2.33 19.91 14.13
C ASN A 69 -1.39 18.68 14.09
N GLU A 70 -1.69 17.66 13.29
CA GLU A 70 -0.79 16.51 13.09
C GLU A 70 0.46 16.91 12.31
N TYR A 71 0.33 17.80 11.33
CA TYR A 71 1.47 18.32 10.58
C TYR A 71 2.41 19.10 11.50
N ASP A 72 1.87 19.97 12.35
CA ASP A 72 2.66 20.76 13.31
C ASP A 72 3.31 19.87 14.37
N PHE A 73 2.63 18.83 14.84
CA PHE A 73 3.22 17.84 15.75
C PHE A 73 4.40 17.09 15.11
N VAL A 74 4.23 16.58 13.88
CA VAL A 74 5.30 15.88 13.16
C VAL A 74 6.47 16.81 12.88
N ARG A 75 6.21 18.06 12.50
CA ARG A 75 7.24 19.07 12.25
C ARG A 75 8.01 19.42 13.52
N PHE A 76 7.30 19.71 14.61
CA PHE A 76 7.92 20.08 15.89
C PHE A 76 8.70 18.93 16.49
N SER A 77 8.14 17.72 16.49
CA SER A 77 8.82 16.52 16.96
C SER A 77 10.06 16.23 16.12
N SER A 78 10.00 16.30 14.79
CA SER A 78 11.18 16.08 13.95
C SER A 78 12.30 17.08 14.21
N TRP A 79 11.97 18.34 14.44
CA TRP A 79 12.99 19.37 14.70
C TRP A 79 13.55 19.31 16.12
N LEU A 80 12.72 19.03 17.13
CA LEU A 80 13.14 19.06 18.54
C LEU A 80 13.70 17.72 19.03
N PHE A 81 13.23 16.59 18.50
CA PHE A 81 13.58 15.26 19.02
C PHE A 81 15.07 14.96 18.90
N LEU A 82 15.66 15.19 17.72
CA LEU A 82 17.07 14.90 17.45
C LEU A 82 18.04 15.79 18.26
N PRO A 83 17.92 17.14 18.25
CA PRO A 83 18.76 17.97 19.11
C PRO A 83 18.47 17.77 20.60
N GLY A 84 17.21 17.51 20.98
CA GLY A 84 16.84 17.19 22.36
C GLY A 84 17.53 15.92 22.86
N LEU A 85 17.53 14.85 22.06
CA LEU A 85 18.24 13.61 22.38
C LEU A 85 19.75 13.85 22.55
N MET A 86 20.37 14.63 21.65
CA MET A 86 21.79 14.97 21.79
C MET A 86 22.09 15.76 23.07
N GLY A 87 21.24 16.75 23.42
CA GLY A 87 21.39 17.52 24.65
C GLY A 87 21.22 16.67 25.92
N LEU A 88 20.25 15.75 25.92
CA LEU A 88 20.05 14.80 27.01
C LEU A 88 21.26 13.88 27.18
N MET A 89 21.78 13.32 26.09
CA MET A 89 22.97 12.47 26.12
C MET A 89 24.20 13.24 26.60
N ALA A 90 24.40 14.49 26.16
CA ALA A 90 25.51 15.33 26.62
C ALA A 90 25.42 15.61 28.13
N THR A 91 24.22 15.96 28.61
CA THR A 91 23.97 16.23 30.04
C THR A 91 24.17 14.97 30.88
N PHE A 92 23.68 13.84 30.40
CA PHE A 92 23.84 12.54 31.05
C PHE A 92 25.32 12.16 31.19
N VAL A 93 26.10 12.29 30.10
CA VAL A 93 27.54 12.01 30.10
C VAL A 93 28.28 12.95 31.05
N TRP A 94 27.92 14.23 31.09
CA TRP A 94 28.51 15.18 32.05
C TRP A 94 28.22 14.77 33.50
N TRP A 95 26.99 14.32 33.78
CA TRP A 95 26.59 13.96 35.14
C TRP A 95 27.26 12.67 35.63
N VAL A 96 27.47 11.69 34.75
CA VAL A 96 28.21 10.44 35.08
C VAL A 96 29.71 10.69 35.26
N ARG A 97 30.26 11.73 34.61
CA ARG A 97 31.69 12.10 34.72
C ARG A 97 32.00 13.03 35.90
N ARG A 98 30.98 13.64 36.51
CA ARG A 98 31.08 14.47 37.71
C ARG A 98 31.01 13.60 38.95
#